data_AF-A0A8J2QK27-F1
#
_entry.id   AF-A0A8J2QK27-F1
#
_cell.length_a   1.000
_cell.length_b   1.000
_cell.length_c   1.000
_cell.angle_alpha   90.00
_cell.angle_beta   90.00
_cell.angle_gamma   90.00
#
_symmetry.space_group_name_H-M   'P 1'
#
loop_
_entity.id
_entity.type
_entity.pdbx_description
1 polymer ?
#
loop_
_entity_poly.entity_id
_entity_poly.type
_entity_poly.pdbx_seq_one_letter_code
_entity_poly.pdbx_strand_id
1 'polypeptide(L)'
;MPQRCAVPMCNEKTGGHKFPCDKDLLKKWLTAVRRDNHIPSRHCRVCKKHFTDDDFEFPISAVEEYARPRLKKDAVPSRFPWNEVAYDILYKKNKRTVDRMMERDLLKNKLENIKKSNNEQFLESLPELPDDLLDTNGLPNIDLAKRLTEIDDIDELI
;
A
#
# COMPACT_ATOMS: atom_id res chain seq x y z
N MET A 1 36.01 3.90 9.35
CA MET A 1 35.24 3.20 10.39
C MET A 1 34.01 2.54 9.77
N PRO A 2 33.88 1.20 9.82
CA PRO A 2 32.67 0.52 9.33
C PRO A 2 31.48 0.95 10.20
N GLN A 3 30.47 1.53 9.54
CA GLN A 3 29.24 1.97 10.21
C GLN A 3 28.35 0.74 10.39
N ARG A 4 28.06 0.36 11.64
CA ARG A 4 27.20 -0.78 11.95
C ARG A 4 25.73 -0.43 11.76
N CYS A 5 24.91 -1.45 11.51
CA CYS A 5 23.47 -1.27 11.47
C CYS A 5 22.93 -0.73 12.81
N ALA A 6 21.98 0.20 12.73
CA ALA A 6 21.26 0.78 13.87
C ALA A 6 20.19 -0.17 14.42
N VAL A 7 19.94 -1.30 13.78
CA VAL A 7 18.99 -2.30 14.25
C VAL A 7 19.64 -3.14 15.35
N PRO A 8 19.04 -3.24 16.55
CA PRO A 8 19.54 -4.13 17.60
C PRO A 8 19.62 -5.58 17.08
N MET A 9 20.63 -6.32 17.51
CA MET A 9 20.92 -7.70 17.09
C MET A 9 21.27 -7.86 15.60
N CYS A 10 21.42 -6.78 14.83
CA CYS A 10 21.89 -6.86 13.45
C CYS A 10 23.41 -6.74 13.38
N ASN A 11 24.05 -7.76 12.80
CA ASN A 11 25.51 -7.83 12.64
C ASN A 11 26.00 -7.30 11.28
N GLU A 12 25.12 -6.66 10.51
CA GLU A 12 25.47 -6.16 9.19
C GLU A 12 26.43 -4.96 9.27
N LYS A 13 27.52 -5.06 8.52
CA LYS A 13 28.62 -4.07 8.49
C LYS A 13 28.74 -3.38 7.14
N THR A 14 28.03 -3.87 6.12
CA THR A 14 28.20 -3.44 4.74
C THR A 14 26.98 -2.66 4.27
N GLY A 15 27.18 -1.38 3.98
CA GLY A 15 26.17 -0.55 3.33
C GLY A 15 24.95 -0.30 4.22
N GLY A 16 24.36 0.88 4.06
CA GLY A 16 23.15 1.19 4.80
C GLY A 16 22.58 2.53 4.43
N HIS A 17 21.27 2.62 4.57
CA HIS A 17 20.46 3.79 4.33
C HIS A 17 20.50 4.68 5.56
N LYS A 18 20.71 5.97 5.33
CA LYS A 18 20.63 6.98 6.38
C LYS A 18 19.18 7.13 6.80
N PHE A 19 18.97 7.56 8.04
CA PHE A 19 17.66 7.97 8.49
C PHE A 19 17.15 9.14 7.63
N PRO A 20 15.85 9.17 7.33
CA PRO A 20 15.23 10.25 6.56
C PRO A 20 15.27 11.57 7.33
N CYS A 21 15.28 12.69 6.59
CA CYS A 21 15.09 14.02 7.18
C CYS A 21 13.63 14.27 7.58
N ASP A 22 12.68 13.61 6.92
CA ASP A 22 11.26 13.79 7.17
C ASP A 22 10.87 13.27 8.55
N LYS A 23 10.34 14.16 9.39
CA LYS A 23 10.06 13.87 10.80
C LYS A 23 9.08 12.71 10.97
N ASP A 24 8.09 12.60 10.10
CA ASP A 24 7.06 11.57 10.21
C ASP A 24 7.58 10.20 9.77
N LEU A 25 8.37 10.15 8.70
CA LEU A 25 9.03 8.92 8.29
C LEU A 25 10.10 8.50 9.31
N LEU A 26 10.83 9.47 9.88
CA LEU A 26 11.79 9.24 10.95
C LEU A 26 11.14 8.59 12.17
N LYS A 27 9.97 9.10 12.60
CA LYS A 27 9.19 8.48 13.68
C LYS A 27 8.83 7.04 13.33
N LYS A 28 8.33 6.78 12.12
CA LYS A 28 7.99 5.41 11.67
C LYS A 28 9.20 4.48 11.74
N TRP A 29 10.37 4.93 11.28
CA TRP A 29 11.61 4.15 11.35
C TRP A 29 12.04 3.88 12.80
N LEU A 30 11.96 4.87 13.68
CA LEU A 30 12.33 4.71 15.09
C LEU A 30 11.39 3.73 15.81
N THR A 31 10.08 3.85 15.58
CA THR A 31 9.07 2.91 16.09
C THR A 31 9.34 1.50 15.58
N ALA A 32 9.67 1.36 14.30
CA ALA A 32 9.93 0.06 13.68
C ALA A 32 11.20 -0.61 14.25
N VAL A 33 12.27 0.17 14.47
CA VAL A 33 13.54 -0.28 15.08
C VAL A 33 13.41 -0.58 16.58
N ARG A 34 12.34 -0.12 17.23
CA ARG A 34 12.04 -0.31 18.67
C ARG A 34 13.21 0.09 19.58
N ARG A 35 13.82 1.23 19.31
CA ARG A 35 14.75 1.86 20.25
C ARG A 35 14.10 3.06 20.88
N ASP A 36 13.62 2.86 22.10
CA ASP A 36 13.08 3.93 22.93
C ASP A 36 14.17 4.99 23.16
N ASN A 37 13.83 6.27 22.96
CA ASN A 37 14.70 7.43 23.17
C ASN A 37 15.98 7.50 22.30
N HIS A 38 16.05 6.78 21.18
CA HIS A 38 17.21 6.87 20.30
C HIS A 38 17.12 8.07 19.34
N ILE A 39 18.04 9.02 19.51
CA ILE A 39 18.28 10.06 18.52
C ILE A 39 19.24 9.47 17.48
N PRO A 40 18.79 9.20 16.24
CA PRO A 40 19.65 8.64 15.23
C PRO A 40 20.74 9.65 14.89
N SER A 41 21.98 9.30 15.17
CA SER A 41 23.14 10.11 14.77
C SER A 41 23.33 10.05 13.25
N ARG A 42 24.06 11.02 12.67
CA ARG A 42 24.44 11.04 11.24
C ARG A 42 25.16 9.76 10.77
N HIS A 43 25.70 9.01 11.73
CA HIS A 43 26.44 7.77 11.53
C HIS A 43 25.56 6.51 11.60
N CYS A 44 24.36 6.62 12.17
CA CYS A 44 23.40 5.52 12.28
C CYS A 44 22.81 5.20 10.90
N ARG A 45 22.80 3.93 10.53
CA ARG A 45 22.28 3.46 9.23
C ARG A 45 21.48 2.18 9.41
N VAL A 46 20.49 1.96 8.57
CA VAL A 46 19.73 0.71 8.49
C VAL A 46 20.15 -0.04 7.23
N CYS A 47 20.51 -1.32 7.35
CA CYS A 47 20.95 -2.13 6.21
C CYS A 47 19.78 -2.60 5.34
N LYS A 48 20.07 -3.01 4.10
CA LYS A 48 19.07 -3.46 3.11
C LYS A 48 18.17 -4.59 3.64
N LYS A 49 18.68 -5.47 4.52
CA LYS A 49 17.96 -6.63 5.07
C LYS A 49 16.64 -6.28 5.79
N HIS A 50 16.51 -5.05 6.25
CA HIS A 50 15.32 -4.60 6.98
C HIS A 50 14.22 -4.03 6.07
N PHE A 51 14.50 -3.86 4.77
CA PHE A 51 13.57 -3.38 3.75
C PHE A 51 13.14 -4.52 2.85
N THR A 52 11.97 -4.39 2.21
CA THR A 52 11.56 -5.31 1.13
C THR A 52 12.21 -4.89 -0.18
N ASP A 53 12.29 -5.80 -1.16
CA ASP A 53 12.81 -5.42 -2.48
C ASP A 53 11.89 -4.41 -3.19
N ASP A 54 10.59 -4.39 -2.85
CA ASP A 54 9.59 -3.43 -3.33
C ASP A 54 9.82 -2.00 -2.80
N ASP A 55 10.56 -1.85 -1.69
CA ASP A 55 10.92 -0.54 -1.13
C ASP A 55 12.03 0.15 -1.93
N PHE A 56 12.62 -0.54 -2.92
CA PHE A 56 13.69 -0.02 -3.75
C PHE A 56 13.17 0.46 -5.11
N GLU A 57 13.77 1.55 -5.58
CA GLU A 57 13.55 2.12 -6.90
C GLU A 57 14.89 2.16 -7.67
N PHE A 58 14.84 1.77 -8.95
CA PHE A 58 15.98 1.87 -9.84
C PHE A 58 15.94 3.23 -10.55
N PRO A 59 17.06 3.98 -10.58
CA PRO A 59 17.10 5.23 -11.32
C PRO A 59 16.97 4.97 -12.83
N ILE A 60 15.98 5.61 -13.45
CA ILE A 60 15.63 5.49 -14.89
C ILE A 60 16.82 5.82 -15.82
N SER A 61 17.77 6.64 -15.35
CA SER A 61 18.91 7.11 -16.14
C SER A 61 20.18 6.26 -16.01
N ALA A 62 20.15 5.16 -15.25
CA ALA A 62 21.30 4.29 -15.10
C ALA A 62 21.16 3.10 -16.05
N VAL A 63 22.21 2.82 -16.82
CA VAL A 63 22.34 1.54 -17.54
C VAL A 63 22.11 0.44 -16.52
N GLU A 64 21.10 -0.41 -16.76
CA GLU A 64 20.52 -1.35 -15.78
C GLU A 64 21.59 -2.23 -15.09
N GLU A 65 22.70 -2.48 -15.80
CA GLU A 65 23.83 -3.29 -15.34
C GLU A 65 24.62 -2.67 -14.14
N TYR A 66 24.60 -1.35 -13.94
CA TYR A 66 25.39 -0.67 -12.90
C TYR A 66 24.57 0.20 -11.94
N ALA A 67 23.25 0.18 -12.05
CA ALA A 67 22.36 1.00 -11.24
C ALA A 67 22.33 0.53 -9.77
N ARG A 68 22.74 1.40 -8.83
CA ARG A 68 22.53 1.12 -7.40
C ARG A 68 21.09 1.46 -7.03
N PRO A 69 20.29 0.50 -6.52
CA PRO A 69 18.93 0.76 -6.10
C PRO A 69 18.90 1.81 -4.98
N ARG A 70 17.98 2.76 -5.11
CA ARG A 70 17.72 3.77 -4.09
C ARG A 70 16.50 3.35 -3.28
N LEU A 71 16.47 3.74 -2.02
CA LEU A 71 15.31 3.49 -1.18
C LEU A 71 14.26 4.54 -1.51
N LYS A 72 13.01 4.11 -1.73
CA LYS A 72 11.87 5.01 -1.97
C LYS A 72 11.71 6.00 -0.81
N LYS A 73 11.17 7.17 -1.11
CA LYS A 73 10.93 8.22 -0.10
C LYS A 73 9.97 7.79 1.00
N ASP A 74 9.03 6.88 0.71
CA ASP A 74 8.02 6.41 1.68
C ASP A 74 8.36 5.07 2.33
N ALA A 75 9.52 4.49 2.01
CA ALA A 75 9.90 3.18 2.51
C ALA A 75 10.08 3.19 4.04
N VAL A 76 9.53 2.17 4.70
CA VAL A 76 9.65 1.97 6.14
C VAL A 76 10.21 0.57 6.36
N PRO A 77 11.29 0.42 7.16
CA PRO A 77 11.82 -0.91 7.43
C PRO A 77 10.76 -1.74 8.16
N SER A 78 10.58 -2.98 7.72
CA SER A 78 9.50 -3.87 8.18
C SER A 78 10.01 -5.26 8.55
N ARG A 79 11.22 -5.65 8.11
CA ARG A 79 11.80 -6.97 8.39
C ARG A 79 12.62 -6.93 9.66
N PHE A 80 12.03 -7.39 10.76
CA PHE A 80 12.69 -7.47 12.06
C PHE A 80 12.38 -8.78 12.77
N PRO A 81 13.34 -9.33 13.54
CA PRO A 81 13.11 -10.58 14.27
C PRO A 81 11.95 -10.46 15.27
N TRP A 82 11.74 -9.29 15.88
CA TRP A 82 10.65 -9.08 16.85
C TRP A 82 9.26 -8.91 16.23
N ASN A 83 9.15 -8.80 14.90
CA ASN A 83 7.86 -8.84 14.22
C ASN A 83 7.35 -10.28 14.12
N GLU A 84 8.25 -11.27 14.13
CA GLU A 84 7.90 -12.70 14.08
C GLU A 84 7.52 -13.25 15.47
N VAL A 85 8.09 -12.69 16.55
CA VAL A 85 7.90 -13.20 17.92
C VAL A 85 6.44 -13.11 18.40
N ALA A 86 5.70 -12.08 17.97
CA ALA A 86 4.28 -11.96 18.33
C ALA A 86 3.44 -13.07 17.69
N TYR A 87 3.72 -13.39 16.43
CA TYR A 87 3.04 -14.46 15.71
C TYR A 87 3.35 -15.82 16.33
N ASP A 88 4.62 -16.13 16.58
CA ASP A 88 5.03 -17.41 17.18
C ASP A 88 4.42 -17.65 18.56
N ILE A 89 4.31 -16.61 19.39
CA ILE A 89 3.68 -16.71 20.72
C ILE A 89 2.17 -16.95 20.59
N LEU A 90 1.47 -16.24 19.69
CA LEU A 90 0.04 -16.43 19.45
C LEU A 90 -0.26 -17.78 18.81
N TYR A 91 0.56 -18.20 17.84
CA TYR A 91 0.45 -19.47 17.13
C TYR A 91 0.63 -20.66 18.08
N LYS A 92 1.61 -20.60 18.99
CA LYS A 92 1.80 -21.64 20.02
C LYS A 92 0.65 -21.69 21.03
N LYS A 93 0.02 -20.55 21.36
CA LYS A 93 -1.10 -20.49 22.32
C LYS A 93 -2.45 -20.89 21.71
N ASN A 94 -2.75 -20.46 20.48
CA ASN A 94 -4.09 -20.58 19.87
C ASN A 94 -4.02 -20.93 18.37
N LYS A 95 -3.16 -21.89 17.97
CA LYS A 95 -2.89 -22.31 16.59
C LYS A 95 -4.11 -22.27 15.66
N ARG A 96 -5.18 -23.00 16.01
CA ARG A 96 -6.41 -23.12 15.19
C ARG A 96 -7.12 -21.78 14.95
N THR A 97 -7.09 -20.87 15.91
CA THR A 97 -7.73 -19.56 15.78
C THR A 97 -6.88 -18.63 14.92
N VAL A 98 -5.56 -18.71 15.06
CA VAL A 98 -4.62 -17.93 14.24
C VAL A 98 -4.65 -18.41 12.78
N ASP A 99 -4.66 -19.72 12.54
CA ASP A 99 -4.79 -20.31 11.19
C ASP A 99 -6.06 -19.79 10.49
N ARG A 100 -7.22 -19.84 11.17
CA ARG A 100 -8.49 -19.33 10.62
C ARG A 100 -8.47 -17.82 10.34
N MET A 101 -7.84 -17.03 11.20
CA MET A 101 -7.72 -15.60 11.02
C MET A 101 -6.84 -15.28 9.79
N MET A 102 -5.71 -15.96 9.65
CA MET A 102 -4.80 -15.79 8.52
C MET A 102 -5.44 -16.22 7.20
N GLU A 103 -6.18 -17.33 7.18
CA GLU A 103 -6.95 -17.77 6.01
C GLU A 103 -8.00 -16.71 5.61
N ARG A 104 -8.70 -16.14 6.59
CA ARG A 104 -9.67 -15.06 6.34
C ARG A 104 -9.01 -13.81 5.79
N ASP A 105 -7.85 -13.41 6.31
CA ASP A 105 -7.14 -12.21 5.87
C ASP A 105 -6.55 -12.41 4.46
N LEU A 106 -6.04 -13.60 4.15
CA LEU A 106 -5.63 -13.99 2.80
C LEU A 106 -6.82 -13.93 1.82
N LEU A 107 -7.97 -14.47 2.21
CA LEU A 107 -9.18 -14.42 1.38
C LEU A 107 -9.66 -12.98 1.16
N LYS A 108 -9.61 -12.13 2.18
CA LYS A 108 -9.93 -10.70 2.05
C LYS A 108 -9.01 -10.00 1.07
N ASN A 109 -7.69 -10.17 1.20
CA ASN A 109 -6.72 -9.58 0.28
C ASN A 109 -6.94 -10.09 -1.16
N LYS A 110 -7.25 -11.38 -1.33
CA LYS A 110 -7.61 -11.95 -2.62
C LYS A 110 -8.87 -11.31 -3.21
N LEU A 111 -9.92 -11.13 -2.40
CA LEU A 111 -11.15 -10.47 -2.81
C LEU A 111 -10.93 -8.99 -3.15
N GLU A 112 -10.10 -8.27 -2.39
CA GLU A 112 -9.75 -6.88 -2.70
C GLU A 112 -8.99 -6.77 -4.01
N ASN A 113 -8.04 -7.66 -4.26
CA ASN A 113 -7.32 -7.70 -5.54
C ASN A 113 -8.25 -8.05 -6.70
N ILE A 114 -9.21 -8.97 -6.51
CA ILE A 114 -10.26 -9.26 -7.51
C ILE A 114 -11.12 -8.02 -7.76
N LYS A 115 -11.57 -7.32 -6.71
CA LYS A 115 -12.36 -6.09 -6.84
C LYS A 115 -11.60 -4.99 -7.58
N LYS A 116 -10.29 -4.84 -7.31
CA LYS A 116 -9.43 -3.89 -8.04
C LYS A 116 -9.31 -4.26 -9.51
N SER A 117 -9.04 -5.53 -9.81
CA SER A 117 -8.99 -6.05 -11.19
C SER A 117 -10.31 -5.87 -11.95
N ASN A 118 -11.46 -6.02 -11.27
CA ASN A 118 -12.77 -5.86 -11.88
C ASN A 118 -13.16 -4.38 -12.06
N ASN A 119 -12.71 -3.47 -11.17
CA ASN A 119 -12.92 -2.03 -11.34
C ASN A 119 -12.09 -1.44 -12.49
N GLU A 120 -10.89 -1.95 -12.75
CA GLU A 120 -10.09 -1.56 -13.92
C GLU A 120 -10.76 -1.97 -15.24
N GLN A 121 -11.48 -3.11 -15.28
CA GLN A 121 -12.27 -3.53 -16.45
C GLN A 121 -13.61 -2.77 -16.62
N PHE A 122 -14.12 -2.12 -15.57
CA PHE A 122 -15.42 -1.43 -15.61
C PHE A 122 -15.29 0.04 -16.07
N LEU A 123 -14.18 0.72 -15.77
CA LEU A 123 -13.93 2.11 -16.19
C LEU A 123 -13.68 2.26 -17.71
N GLU A 124 -13.33 1.18 -18.41
CA GLU A 124 -13.10 1.18 -19.86
C GLU A 124 -14.39 0.91 -20.68
N SER A 125 -15.51 0.59 -20.02
CA SER A 125 -16.76 0.18 -20.68
C SER A 125 -17.97 1.08 -20.41
N LEU A 126 -17.78 2.24 -19.78
CA LEU A 126 -18.86 3.22 -19.59
C LEU A 126 -19.02 4.09 -20.85
N PRO A 127 -20.19 4.09 -21.53
CA PRO A 127 -20.44 5.02 -22.63
C PRO A 127 -20.42 6.45 -22.08
N GLU A 128 -19.71 7.36 -22.74
CA GLU A 128 -19.78 8.79 -22.43
C GLU A 128 -21.23 9.25 -22.58
N LEU A 129 -21.84 9.70 -21.48
CA LEU A 129 -23.20 10.26 -21.51
C LEU A 129 -23.17 11.58 -22.30
N PRO A 130 -24.05 11.77 -23.30
CA PRO A 130 -24.13 13.03 -24.04
C PRO A 130 -24.44 14.22 -23.12
N ASP A 131 -23.82 15.37 -23.40
CA ASP A 131 -23.88 16.62 -22.63
C ASP A 131 -25.29 17.23 -22.49
N ASP A 132 -26.28 16.64 -23.14
CA ASP A 132 -27.60 17.24 -23.38
C ASP A 132 -28.57 17.11 -22.19
N LEU A 133 -28.14 16.53 -21.05
CA LEU A 133 -29.00 16.29 -19.86
C LEU A 133 -28.64 17.13 -18.61
N LEU A 134 -27.78 18.14 -18.74
CA LEU A 134 -27.43 19.05 -17.65
C LEU A 134 -28.22 20.37 -17.75
N ASP A 135 -28.82 20.82 -16.64
CA ASP A 135 -29.34 22.19 -16.58
C ASP A 135 -28.19 23.22 -16.44
N THR A 136 -28.50 24.52 -16.51
CA THR A 136 -27.49 25.60 -16.46
C THR A 136 -26.66 25.64 -15.17
N ASN A 137 -26.97 24.82 -14.16
CA ASN A 137 -26.24 24.67 -12.91
C ASN A 137 -25.61 23.27 -12.73
N GLY A 138 -25.64 22.41 -13.75
CA GLY A 138 -24.90 21.14 -13.78
C GLY A 138 -25.43 20.04 -12.85
N LEU A 139 -26.70 20.10 -12.46
CA LEU A 139 -27.37 19.01 -11.73
C LEU A 139 -28.31 18.21 -12.66
N PRO A 140 -28.49 16.90 -12.41
CA PRO A 140 -29.42 16.08 -13.16
C PRO A 140 -30.87 16.53 -12.94
N ASN A 141 -31.59 16.84 -14.02
CA ASN A 141 -32.98 17.31 -13.98
C ASN A 141 -33.96 16.15 -13.70
N ILE A 142 -34.24 15.94 -12.42
CA ILE A 142 -35.09 14.85 -11.91
C ILE A 142 -36.55 15.00 -12.39
N ASP A 143 -37.00 16.21 -12.72
CA ASP A 143 -38.37 16.46 -13.20
C ASP A 143 -38.56 16.08 -14.67
N LEU A 144 -37.49 16.07 -15.49
CA LEU A 144 -37.53 15.60 -16.88
C LEU A 144 -37.62 14.06 -16.94
N ALA A 145 -36.86 13.38 -16.06
CA ALA A 145 -36.85 11.91 -15.98
C ALA A 145 -38.20 11.34 -15.53
N LYS A 146 -38.90 12.02 -14.61
CA LYS A 146 -40.24 11.64 -14.16
C LYS A 146 -41.31 11.84 -15.22
N ARG A 147 -41.10 12.76 -16.17
CA ARG A 147 -42.04 13.07 -17.24
C ARG A 147 -41.98 12.09 -18.42
N LEU A 148 -40.89 11.32 -18.54
CA LEU A 148 -40.69 10.30 -19.58
C LEU A 148 -41.19 8.90 -19.19
N THR A 149 -41.64 8.72 -17.95
CA THR A 149 -42.11 7.42 -17.43
C THR A 149 -43.62 7.34 -17.20
N GLU A 150 -44.39 8.37 -17.58
CA GLU A 150 -45.85 8.34 -17.57
C GLU A 150 -46.39 8.43 -19.01
N ILE A 151 -46.43 7.30 -19.71
CA ILE A 151 -47.44 7.01 -20.74
C ILE A 151 -47.91 5.58 -20.50
N ASP A 152 -49.09 5.49 -19.87
CA ASP A 152 -50.00 4.37 -20.00
C ASP A 152 -50.49 4.27 -21.46
N ASP A 153 -50.74 3.04 -21.90
CA ASP A 153 -51.41 2.62 -23.15
C ASP A 153 -50.63 2.75 -24.49
N ILE A 154 -50.34 1.59 -25.10
CA ILE A 154 -50.88 1.15 -26.40
C ILE A 154 -50.72 -0.38 -26.47
N ASP A 155 -51.80 -1.07 -26.14
CA ASP A 155 -52.24 -2.23 -26.91
C ASP A 155 -52.66 -1.71 -28.30
N GLU A 156 -51.89 -1.98 -29.35
CA GLU A 156 -52.39 -2.11 -30.75
C GLU A 156 -51.24 -2.50 -31.71
N LEU A 157 -51.40 -3.68 -32.32
CA LEU A 157 -51.12 -3.99 -33.73
C LEU A 157 -49.64 -3.84 -34.20
N ILE A 158 -48.86 -4.89 -34.53
CA ILE A 158 -49.09 -6.11 -35.34
C ILE A 158 -48.02 -7.14 -34.95
#